data_AF-Q4ULH2-F1
#
_entry.id   AF-Q4ULH2-F1
#
_cell.length_a   1.000
_cell.length_b   1.000
_cell.length_c   1.000
_cell.angle_alpha   90.00
_cell.angle_beta   90.00
_cell.angle_gamma   90.00
#
_symmetry.space_group_name_H-M   'P 1'
#
loop_
_entity.id
_entity.type
_entity.pdbx_description
1 polymer ?
#
loop_
_entity_poly.entity_id
_entity_poly.type
_entity_poly.pdbx_seq_one_letter_code
_entity_poly.pdbx_strand_id
1 'polypeptide(L)'
;MGNKITADGLLDFINSLKEEYLANATLLMNRITLSEVQKLKDNQGRFIWQQSLSDSFKQTIFGIPVVCSSDMPPIDKKGNAIAIGDFKTAYKIVDRSGINIMRDPYTEKPFVKFYAVKRVGGDVVNQEAIKIGVFG
;
A
#
# COMPACT_ATOMS: atom_id res chain seq x y z
N MET A 1 24.35 -10.50 -3.82
CA MET A 1 23.21 -9.83 -4.46
C MET A 1 22.09 -9.73 -3.43
N GLY A 2 22.30 -9.11 -2.26
CA GLY A 2 22.36 -7.67 -2.06
C GLY A 2 21.00 -7.22 -1.54
N ASN A 3 20.69 -7.49 -0.26
CA ASN A 3 19.43 -7.11 0.37
C ASN A 3 19.26 -5.59 0.32
N LYS A 4 18.41 -5.10 -0.58
CA LYS A 4 18.07 -3.68 -0.76
C LYS A 4 17.23 -3.09 0.38
N ILE A 5 16.70 -3.95 1.27
CA ILE A 5 16.02 -3.55 2.50
C ILE A 5 16.83 -4.08 3.67
N THR A 6 17.24 -3.18 4.57
CA THR A 6 17.78 -3.53 5.89
C THR A 6 16.68 -3.38 6.94
N ALA A 7 16.76 -4.17 8.01
CA ALA A 7 15.81 -4.06 9.12
C ALA A 7 15.87 -2.68 9.77
N ASP A 8 17.09 -2.16 9.97
CA ASP A 8 17.32 -0.84 10.55
C ASP A 8 16.74 0.28 9.65
N GLY A 9 16.97 0.22 8.33
CA GLY A 9 16.43 1.22 7.41
C GLY A 9 14.90 1.20 7.33
N LEU A 10 14.28 0.04 7.49
CA LEU A 10 12.82 -0.06 7.59
C LEU A 10 12.30 0.51 8.91
N LEU A 11 13.01 0.29 10.02
CA LEU A 11 12.66 0.83 11.32
C LEU A 11 12.83 2.36 11.37
N ASP A 12 13.92 2.88 10.81
CA ASP A 12 14.15 4.33 10.67
C ASP A 12 13.08 4.98 9.82
N PHE A 13 12.65 4.32 8.74
CA PHE A 13 11.56 4.79 7.90
C PHE A 13 10.23 4.84 8.67
N ILE A 14 9.93 3.81 9.47
CA ILE A 14 8.73 3.80 10.32
C ILE A 14 8.77 4.96 11.33
N ASN A 15 9.91 5.16 11.98
CA ASN A 15 10.11 6.22 12.97
C ASN A 15 10.22 7.63 12.35
N SER A 16 10.31 7.74 11.03
CA SER A 16 10.28 9.04 10.33
C SER A 16 8.90 9.68 10.27
N LEU A 17 7.84 8.90 10.56
CA LEU A 17 6.47 9.40 10.67
C LEU A 17 6.28 10.10 12.03
N LYS A 18 5.54 11.21 12.05
CA LYS A 18 5.22 11.89 13.32
C LYS A 18 4.41 10.98 14.23
N GLU A 19 4.69 11.04 15.53
CA GLU A 19 4.08 10.18 16.56
C GLU A 19 2.54 10.23 16.54
N GLU A 20 1.97 11.41 16.28
CA GLU A 20 0.51 11.62 16.17
C GLU A 20 -0.16 10.69 15.14
N TYR A 21 0.52 10.36 14.04
CA TYR A 21 -0.01 9.52 12.98
C TYR A 21 0.37 8.05 13.14
N LEU A 22 1.34 7.72 14.00
CA LEU A 22 1.85 6.36 14.18
C LEU A 22 0.77 5.41 14.74
N ALA A 23 -0.10 5.92 15.61
CA ALA A 23 -1.17 5.13 16.25
C ALA A 23 -2.14 4.50 15.24
N ASN A 24 -2.40 5.17 14.11
CA ASN A 24 -3.28 4.70 13.04
C ASN A 24 -2.53 4.39 11.74
N ALA A 25 -1.20 4.33 11.79
CA ALA A 25 -0.38 4.12 10.61
C ALA A 25 -0.63 2.74 10.02
N THR A 26 -0.62 2.68 8.69
CA THR A 26 -0.64 1.43 7.93
C THR A 26 0.49 1.48 6.91
N LEU A 27 1.14 0.35 6.68
CA LEU A 27 2.12 0.20 5.62
C LEU A 27 1.42 -0.23 4.33
N LEU A 28 1.72 0.43 3.22
CA LEU A 28 1.24 0.09 1.89
C LEU A 28 2.44 -0.29 1.02
N MET A 29 2.41 -1.48 0.44
CA MET A 29 3.49 -1.98 -0.43
C MET A 29 2.99 -3.02 -1.44
N ASN A 30 3.85 -3.39 -2.39
CA ASN A 30 3.58 -4.50 -3.29
C ASN A 30 3.82 -5.86 -2.58
N ARG A 31 3.10 -6.90 -2.99
CA ARG A 31 3.28 -8.27 -2.46
C ARG A 31 4.70 -8.81 -2.66
N ILE A 32 5.37 -8.44 -3.77
CA ILE A 32 6.76 -8.83 -4.02
C ILE A 32 7.69 -8.18 -3.00
N THR A 33 7.50 -6.88 -2.72
CA THR A 33 8.26 -6.15 -1.71
C THR A 33 8.03 -6.75 -0.32
N LEU A 34 6.79 -7.11 0.01
CA LEU A 34 6.46 -7.76 1.28
C LEU A 34 7.19 -9.11 1.46
N SER A 35 7.28 -9.93 0.40
CA SER A 35 8.05 -11.17 0.44
C SER A 35 9.52 -10.92 0.78
N GLU A 36 10.13 -9.86 0.24
CA GLU A 36 11.52 -9.50 0.56
C GLU A 36 11.66 -9.02 2.01
N VAL A 37 10.71 -8.24 2.53
CA VAL A 37 10.71 -7.82 3.95
C VAL A 37 10.53 -9.01 4.89
N GLN A 38 9.70 -9.99 4.54
CA GLN A 38 9.49 -11.20 5.33
C GLN A 38 10.71 -12.12 5.36
N LYS A 39 11.57 -12.05 4.33
CA LYS A 39 12.82 -12.81 4.25
C LYS A 39 13.96 -12.19 5.06
N LEU A 40 13.76 -11.01 5.67
CA LEU A 40 14.78 -10.38 6.49
C LEU A 40 15.10 -11.24 7.73
N LYS A 41 16.39 -11.43 7.97
CA LYS A 41 16.93 -12.27 9.04
C LYS A 41 17.85 -11.46 9.94
N ASP A 42 17.93 -11.86 11.20
CA ASP A 42 18.96 -11.39 12.13
C ASP A 42 20.32 -12.06 11.86
N ASN A 43 21.37 -11.61 12.56
CA ASN A 43 22.71 -12.21 12.49
C ASN A 43 22.76 -13.67 12.95
N GLN A 44 21.69 -14.19 13.56
CA GLN A 44 21.54 -15.58 14.01
C GLN A 44 20.72 -16.43 13.01
N GLY A 45 20.33 -15.84 11.86
CA GLY A 45 19.59 -16.52 10.80
C GLY A 45 18.08 -16.68 11.06
N ARG A 46 17.55 -16.08 12.13
CA ARG A 46 16.12 -16.10 12.46
C ARG A 46 15.39 -15.01 11.70
N PHE A 47 14.16 -15.30 11.27
CA PHE A 47 13.31 -14.29 10.62
C PHE A 47 12.89 -13.23 11.63
N ILE A 48 13.05 -11.96 11.24
CA ILE A 48 12.60 -10.81 12.04
C ILE A 48 11.07 -10.77 12.06
N TRP A 49 10.48 -11.08 10.91
CA TRP A 49 9.03 -11.21 10.80
C TRP A 49 8.59 -12.58 11.31
N GLN A 50 7.70 -12.58 12.31
CA GLN A 50 7.11 -13.78 12.88
C GLN A 50 5.63 -13.84 12.51
N GLN A 51 5.20 -14.96 11.94
CA GLN A 51 3.78 -15.22 11.68
C GLN A 51 3.05 -15.45 12.99
N SER A 52 2.03 -14.65 13.26
CA SER A 52 1.08 -14.98 14.32
C SER A 52 0.25 -16.18 13.87
N LEU A 53 0.33 -17.28 14.62
CA LEU A 53 -0.48 -18.48 14.38
C LEU A 53 -1.98 -18.24 14.68
N SER A 54 -2.33 -17.16 15.38
CA SER A 54 -3.69 -16.90 15.88
C SER A 54 -4.54 -16.00 14.97
N ASP A 55 -3.94 -15.26 14.03
CA ASP A 55 -4.66 -14.29 13.20
C ASP A 55 -4.17 -14.38 11.75
N SER A 56 -4.72 -15.34 10.98
CA SER A 56 -4.22 -15.72 9.64
C SER A 56 -4.26 -14.60 8.59
N PHE A 57 -4.93 -13.47 8.85
CA PHE A 57 -5.17 -12.44 7.84
C PHE A 57 -4.49 -11.11 8.12
N LYS A 58 -3.97 -10.85 9.33
CA LYS A 58 -3.31 -9.58 9.65
C LYS A 58 -1.81 -9.73 9.57
N GLN A 59 -1.25 -9.28 8.44
CA GLN A 59 0.19 -9.15 8.30
C GLN A 59 0.64 -7.87 9.01
N THR A 60 1.38 -8.02 10.10
CA THR A 60 1.98 -6.90 10.83
C THR A 60 3.49 -6.93 10.71
N ILE A 61 4.11 -5.77 10.54
CA ILE A 61 5.57 -5.60 10.55
C ILE A 61 5.88 -4.58 11.64
N PHE A 62 6.71 -4.96 12.63
CA PHE A 62 6.99 -4.14 13.82
C PHE A 62 5.72 -3.62 14.54
N GLY A 63 4.63 -4.42 14.54
CA GLY A 63 3.35 -4.05 15.14
C GLY A 63 2.44 -3.17 14.27
N ILE A 64 2.90 -2.71 13.11
CA ILE A 64 2.12 -1.89 12.17
C ILE A 64 1.42 -2.80 11.15
N PRO A 65 0.12 -2.62 10.89
CA PRO A 65 -0.61 -3.39 9.88
C PRO A 65 -0.08 -3.09 8.48
N VAL A 66 -0.06 -4.11 7.63
CA VAL A 66 0.39 -4.02 6.24
C VAL A 66 -0.73 -4.35 5.28
N VAL A 67 -0.90 -3.50 4.27
CA VAL A 67 -1.82 -3.66 3.16
C VAL A 67 -1.02 -3.85 1.87
N CYS A 68 -1.32 -4.92 1.15
CA CYS A 68 -0.75 -5.16 -0.17
C CYS A 68 -1.61 -4.51 -1.26
N SER A 69 -1.00 -3.76 -2.17
CA SER A 69 -1.64 -3.31 -3.41
C SER A 69 -0.76 -3.64 -4.62
N SER A 70 -1.36 -4.14 -5.69
CA SER A 70 -0.67 -4.41 -6.96
C SER A 70 -0.22 -3.14 -7.69
N ASP A 71 -0.87 -2.01 -7.40
CA ASP A 71 -0.60 -0.73 -8.06
C ASP A 71 0.66 -0.04 -7.50
N MET A 72 1.14 -0.48 -6.34
CA MET A 72 2.41 0.00 -5.78
C MET A 72 3.59 -0.57 -6.58
N PRO A 73 4.62 0.25 -6.89
CA PRO A 73 5.77 -0.22 -7.64
C PRO A 73 6.57 -1.26 -6.82
N PRO A 74 7.11 -2.30 -7.48
CA PRO A 74 8.00 -3.25 -6.82
C PRO A 74 9.37 -2.60 -6.57
N ILE A 75 10.08 -3.09 -5.55
CA ILE A 75 11.39 -2.56 -5.11
C ILE A 75 12.48 -2.53 -6.19
N ASP A 76 12.43 -3.42 -7.19
CA ASP A 76 13.50 -3.50 -8.19
C ASP A 76 13.49 -2.34 -9.19
N LYS A 77 12.38 -1.61 -9.28
CA LYS A 77 12.30 -0.37 -10.03
C LYS A 77 12.67 0.76 -9.07
N LYS A 78 13.59 1.65 -9.44
CA LYS A 78 13.97 2.89 -8.70
C LYS A 78 12.73 3.76 -8.43
N GLY A 79 11.95 3.38 -7.43
CA GLY A 79 10.60 3.85 -7.23
C GLY A 79 10.19 3.73 -5.77
N ASN A 80 9.14 4.47 -5.46
CA ASN A 80 8.53 4.59 -4.15
C ASN A 80 7.86 3.28 -3.71
N ALA A 81 8.65 2.32 -3.23
CA ALA A 81 8.23 0.93 -3.05
C ALA A 81 7.37 0.71 -1.79
N ILE A 82 7.54 1.54 -0.77
CA ILE A 82 6.83 1.43 0.51
C ILE A 82 6.31 2.81 0.91
N ALA A 83 5.03 2.85 1.28
CA ALA A 83 4.42 4.02 1.92
C ALA A 83 3.99 3.66 3.35
N ILE A 84 4.12 4.59 4.27
CA ILE A 84 3.62 4.51 5.63
C ILE A 84 2.79 5.75 5.92
N GLY A 85 1.66 5.60 6.58
CA GLY A 85 0.90 6.75 7.02
C GLY A 85 -0.46 6.40 7.57
N ASP A 86 -1.10 7.39 8.18
CA ASP A 86 -2.52 7.35 8.44
C ASP A 86 -3.26 7.78 7.17
N PHE A 87 -3.62 6.80 6.34
CA PHE A 87 -4.30 7.07 5.07
C PHE A 87 -5.69 7.70 5.25
N LYS A 88 -6.33 7.57 6.42
CA LYS A 88 -7.63 8.18 6.68
C LYS A 88 -7.53 9.70 6.79
N THR A 89 -6.47 10.20 7.40
CA THR A 89 -6.22 11.63 7.56
C THR A 89 -5.43 12.21 6.38
N ALA A 90 -4.60 11.40 5.74
CA ALA A 90 -3.73 11.86 4.67
C ALA A 90 -4.40 11.93 3.29
N TYR A 91 -5.29 10.99 2.95
CA TYR A 91 -5.85 10.88 1.60
C TYR A 91 -7.37 10.94 1.61
N LYS A 92 -7.96 11.81 0.79
CA LYS A 92 -9.41 11.96 0.71
C LYS A 92 -9.90 11.54 -0.66
N ILE A 93 -10.72 10.48 -0.68
CA ILE A 93 -11.42 10.02 -1.87
C ILE A 93 -12.80 10.65 -1.87
N VAL A 94 -13.17 11.30 -2.98
CA VAL A 94 -14.48 11.92 -3.19
C VAL A 94 -15.19 11.20 -4.32
N ASP A 95 -16.41 10.74 -4.06
CA ASP A 95 -17.32 10.22 -5.07
C ASP A 95 -18.31 11.33 -5.46
N ARG A 96 -18.26 11.76 -6.72
CA ARG A 96 -19.08 12.89 -7.20
C ARG A 96 -20.46 12.45 -7.63
N SER A 97 -20.55 11.27 -8.23
CA SER A 97 -21.78 10.76 -8.81
C SER A 97 -21.73 9.24 -8.79
N GLY A 98 -22.85 8.60 -8.42
CA GLY A 98 -23.00 7.15 -8.49
C GLY A 98 -22.73 6.57 -9.88
N ILE A 99 -22.81 5.25 -9.97
CA ILE A 99 -22.58 4.52 -11.22
C ILE A 99 -23.76 4.75 -12.16
N ASN A 100 -23.50 5.34 -13.33
CA ASN A 100 -24.49 5.45 -14.40
C ASN A 100 -24.23 4.38 -15.44
N ILE A 101 -25.26 3.60 -15.78
CA ILE A 101 -25.17 2.53 -16.78
C ILE A 101 -26.16 2.84 -17.90
N MET A 102 -25.66 2.96 -19.12
CA MET A 102 -26.46 3.10 -20.33
C MET A 102 -26.31 1.84 -21.19
N ARG A 103 -27.45 1.27 -21.57
CA ARG A 103 -27.52 0.21 -22.58
C ARG A 103 -27.75 0.85 -23.95
N ASP A 104 -26.83 0.62 -24.88
CA ASP A 104 -26.90 1.12 -26.24
C ASP A 104 -27.05 -0.05 -27.23
N PRO A 105 -28.28 -0.31 -27.71
CA PRO A 105 -28.56 -1.31 -28.75
C PRO A 105 -28.48 -0.73 -30.18
N TYR A 106 -28.11 0.53 -30.36
CA TYR A 106 -28.25 1.24 -31.63
C TYR A 106 -26.94 1.41 -32.39
N THR A 107 -25.82 1.65 -31.69
CA THR A 107 -24.54 1.99 -32.33
C THR A 107 -23.92 0.84 -33.13
N GLU A 108 -24.06 -0.41 -32.68
CA GLU A 108 -23.46 -1.55 -33.38
C GLU A 108 -24.37 -2.78 -33.30
N LYS A 109 -25.26 -2.92 -34.30
CA LYS A 109 -26.13 -4.09 -34.43
C LYS A 109 -25.26 -5.32 -34.80
N PRO A 110 -25.51 -6.52 -34.23
CA PRO A 110 -26.61 -6.96 -33.36
C PRO A 110 -26.31 -6.89 -31.84
N PHE A 111 -25.26 -6.17 -31.42
CA PHE A 111 -24.80 -6.16 -30.04
C PHE A 111 -25.43 -5.04 -29.21
N VAL A 112 -25.56 -5.27 -27.90
CA VAL A 112 -25.93 -4.23 -26.92
C VAL A 112 -24.69 -3.83 -26.16
N LYS A 113 -24.25 -2.59 -26.30
CA LYS A 113 -23.10 -2.05 -25.57
C LYS A 113 -23.56 -1.54 -24.22
N PHE A 114 -22.81 -1.89 -23.17
CA PHE A 114 -23.00 -1.34 -21.83
C PHE A 114 -21.95 -0.27 -21.59
N TYR A 115 -22.40 0.98 -21.50
CA TYR A 115 -21.56 2.11 -21.14
C TYR A 115 -21.79 2.44 -19.67
N ALA A 116 -20.80 2.13 -18.83
CA ALA A 116 -20.84 2.44 -17.41
C ALA A 116 -19.84 3.55 -17.09
N VAL A 117 -20.30 4.61 -16.43
CA VAL A 117 -19.45 5.72 -15.97
C VAL A 117 -19.58 5.88 -14.48
N LYS A 118 -18.44 5.97 -13.80
CA LYS A 118 -18.32 6.42 -12.43
C LYS A 118 -17.28 7.54 -12.36
N ARG A 119 -17.56 8.60 -11.60
CA ARG A 119 -16.64 9.72 -11.42
C ARG A 119 -16.18 9.79 -9.97
N VAL A 120 -14.94 9.36 -9.77
CA VAL A 120 -14.23 9.47 -8.49
C VAL A 120 -13.06 10.43 -8.64
N GLY A 121 -12.72 11.12 -7.57
CA GLY A 121 -11.51 11.91 -7.45
C GLY A 121 -10.84 11.59 -6.11
N GLY A 122 -9.57 11.92 -5.99
CA GLY A 122 -8.85 11.79 -4.74
C GLY A 122 -7.60 12.62 -4.73
N ASP A 123 -7.26 13.15 -3.57
CA ASP A 123 -6.03 13.90 -3.38
C ASP A 123 -5.50 13.77 -1.94
N VAL A 124 -4.22 14.07 -1.77
CA VAL A 124 -3.54 14.15 -0.49
C VAL A 124 -3.95 15.44 0.21
N VAL A 125 -4.66 15.33 1.33
CA VAL A 125 -5.11 16.46 2.14
C VAL A 125 -4.07 16.83 3.19
N ASN A 126 -3.36 15.83 3.73
CA ASN A 126 -2.32 16.04 4.73
C ASN A 126 -1.05 15.28 4.34
N GLN A 127 -0.05 16.03 3.89
CA GLN A 127 1.24 15.49 3.45
C GLN A 127 2.12 15.01 4.61
N GLU A 128 1.88 15.49 5.84
CA GLU A 128 2.67 15.09 7.00
C GLU A 128 2.28 13.70 7.53
N ALA A 129 1.05 13.29 7.22
CA ALA A 129 0.47 12.02 7.63
C ALA A 129 0.87 10.82 6.75
N ILE A 130 1.62 11.06 5.66
CA ILE A 130 2.20 10.00 4.81
C ILE A 130 3.71 10.25 4.61
N LYS A 131 4.49 9.18 4.70
CA LYS A 131 5.87 9.10 4.23
C LYS A 131 6.00 8.00 3.19
N ILE A 132 6.89 8.24 2.24
CA ILE A 132 7.13 7.33 1.12
C ILE A 132 8.62 7.10 1.04
N GLY A 133 9.02 5.83 1.03
CA GLY A 133 10.41 5.41 1.03
C GLY A 133 10.79 4.75 -0.29
N VAL A 134 11.96 5.12 -0.80
CA VAL A 134 12.65 4.40 -1.87
C VAL A 134 13.66 3.47 -1.22
N PHE A 135 13.56 2.18 -1.53
CA PHE A 135 14.49 1.17 -1.07
C PHE A 135 15.17 0.59 -2.32
N GLY A 136 16.50 0.63 -2.38
CA GLY A 136 17.28 0.42 -3.60
C GLY A 136 18.60 -0.26 -3.35
#